data_AF-E0UMJ8-F1
#
_entry.id   AF-E0UMJ8-F1
#
_cell.length_a   1.000
_cell.length_b   1.000
_cell.length_c   1.000
_cell.angle_alpha   90.00
_cell.angle_beta   90.00
_cell.angle_gamma   90.00
#
_symmetry.space_group_name_H-M   'P 1'
#
loop_
_entity.id
_entity.type
_entity.pdbx_description
1 polymer ?
#
loop_
_entity_poly.entity_id
_entity_poly.type
_entity_poly.pdbx_seq_one_letter_code
_entity_poly.pdbx_strand_id
1 'polypeptide(L)'
;MNKKNIRLDVSDRAERIQSAISELKQQISAIKNSGQVAPTDCYVARYQARGQKYRYWYYQLKASQPIFPKSTKKSELSRFKHLGVSGSQGHIDGVMAVVRRGQIEELTKAISSLEESLLDLFSDEEKVGNRVE
;
A
#
# COMPACT_ATOMS: atom_id res chain seq x y z
N MET A 1 -4.51 9.99 -42.47
CA MET A 1 -5.19 8.89 -41.75
C MET A 1 -6.64 9.28 -41.47
N ASN A 2 -7.58 8.34 -41.56
CA ASN A 2 -9.02 8.60 -41.44
C ASN A 2 -9.44 8.81 -39.97
N LYS A 3 -10.23 9.86 -39.65
CA LYS A 3 -10.66 10.19 -38.27
C LYS A 3 -11.38 9.03 -37.55
N LYS A 4 -12.05 8.16 -38.31
CA LYS A 4 -12.70 6.94 -37.78
C LYS A 4 -11.70 5.92 -37.23
N ASN A 5 -10.54 5.75 -37.88
CA ASN A 5 -9.50 4.83 -37.42
C ASN A 5 -8.80 5.35 -36.17
N ILE A 6 -8.61 6.67 -36.04
CA ILE A 6 -8.03 7.30 -34.85
C ILE A 6 -8.96 7.10 -33.63
N ARG A 7 -10.27 7.27 -33.80
CA ARG A 7 -11.24 7.05 -32.72
C ARG A 7 -11.33 5.60 -32.25
N LEU A 8 -11.22 4.64 -33.18
CA LEU A 8 -11.18 3.21 -32.85
C LEU A 8 -9.90 2.89 -32.05
N ASP A 9 -8.74 3.43 -32.47
CA ASP A 9 -7.47 3.27 -31.73
C ASP A 9 -7.53 3.86 -30.30
N VAL A 10 -8.11 5.05 -30.12
CA VAL A 10 -8.30 5.65 -28.80
C VAL A 10 -9.20 4.80 -27.90
N SER A 11 -10.26 4.21 -28.46
CA SER A 11 -11.16 3.33 -27.72
C SER A 11 -10.43 2.07 -27.22
N ASP A 12 -9.67 1.41 -28.09
CA ASP A 12 -8.93 0.19 -27.74
C ASP A 12 -7.83 0.46 -26.69
N ARG A 13 -7.22 1.64 -26.74
CA ARG A 13 -6.25 2.10 -25.73
C ARG A 13 -6.93 2.37 -24.39
N ALA A 14 -8.08 3.06 -24.40
CA ALA A 14 -8.85 3.35 -23.20
C ALA A 14 -9.34 2.06 -22.53
N GLU A 15 -9.82 1.09 -23.32
CA GLU A 15 -10.25 -0.22 -22.81
C GLU A 15 -9.10 -0.95 -22.11
N ARG A 16 -7.90 -1.00 -22.72
CA ARG A 16 -6.71 -1.60 -22.09
C ARG A 16 -6.34 -0.97 -20.76
N ILE A 17 -6.38 0.38 -20.67
CA ILE A 17 -6.09 1.09 -19.43
C ILE A 17 -7.14 0.75 -18.36
N GLN A 18 -8.42 0.75 -18.72
CA GLN A 18 -9.51 0.44 -17.78
C GLN A 18 -9.45 -1.02 -17.30
N SER A 19 -9.13 -1.97 -18.18
CA SER A 19 -8.92 -3.36 -17.80
C SER A 19 -7.78 -3.50 -16.79
N ALA A 20 -6.65 -2.83 -17.02
CA ALA A 20 -5.52 -2.84 -16.09
C ALA A 20 -5.88 -2.23 -14.72
N ILE A 21 -6.60 -1.09 -14.70
CA ILE A 21 -7.09 -0.49 -13.44
C ILE A 21 -8.00 -1.48 -12.70
N SER A 22 -8.90 -2.16 -13.40
CA SER A 22 -9.80 -3.15 -12.82
C SER A 22 -9.03 -4.31 -12.18
N GLU A 23 -8.01 -4.83 -12.87
CA GLU A 23 -7.15 -5.89 -12.35
C GLU A 23 -6.42 -5.45 -11.07
N LEU A 24 -5.81 -4.27 -11.06
CA LEU A 24 -5.12 -3.75 -9.87
C LEU A 24 -6.07 -3.55 -8.69
N LYS A 25 -7.30 -3.09 -8.94
CA LYS A 25 -8.35 -2.98 -7.90
C LYS A 25 -8.73 -4.35 -7.33
N GLN A 26 -8.82 -5.38 -8.16
CA GLN A 26 -9.05 -6.76 -7.71
C GLN A 26 -7.88 -7.27 -6.85
N GLN A 27 -6.64 -7.00 -7.26
CA GLN A 27 -5.45 -7.36 -6.47
C GLN A 27 -5.44 -6.69 -5.10
N ILE A 28 -5.77 -5.38 -5.02
CA ILE A 28 -5.92 -4.67 -3.74
C ILE A 28 -6.98 -5.34 -2.85
N SER A 29 -8.13 -5.69 -3.43
CA SER A 29 -9.21 -6.38 -2.71
C SER A 29 -8.76 -7.74 -2.16
N ALA A 30 -8.08 -8.54 -2.99
CA ALA A 30 -7.54 -9.83 -2.57
C ALA A 30 -6.53 -9.68 -1.41
N ILE A 31 -5.63 -8.68 -1.47
CA ILE A 31 -4.67 -8.40 -0.39
C ILE A 31 -5.40 -8.02 0.90
N LYS A 32 -6.41 -7.13 0.84
CA LYS A 32 -7.23 -6.75 2.01
C LYS A 32 -7.96 -7.95 2.62
N ASN A 33 -8.45 -8.87 1.80
CA ASN A 33 -9.12 -10.08 2.27
C ASN A 33 -8.16 -11.13 2.83
N SER A 34 -6.87 -11.09 2.46
CA SER A 34 -5.85 -12.04 2.94
C SER A 34 -5.43 -11.84 4.39
N GLY A 35 -5.81 -10.73 5.03
CA GLY A 35 -5.53 -10.49 6.44
C GLY A 35 -5.40 -9.00 6.79
N GLN A 36 -5.00 -8.74 8.04
CA GLN A 36 -4.88 -7.38 8.54
C GLN A 36 -3.85 -6.58 7.73
N VAL A 37 -4.22 -5.33 7.40
CA VAL A 37 -3.35 -4.32 6.80
C VAL A 37 -2.96 -3.33 7.89
N ALA A 38 -1.66 -3.02 7.99
CA ALA A 38 -1.19 -2.05 8.96
C ALA A 38 -1.64 -0.63 8.56
N PRO A 39 -1.92 0.27 9.52
CA PRO A 39 -2.15 1.68 9.22
C PRO A 39 -0.93 2.35 8.57
N THR A 40 -1.14 3.49 7.93
CA THR A 40 -0.07 4.32 7.36
C THR A 40 0.98 4.67 8.44
N ASP A 41 2.23 4.86 8.00
CA ASP A 41 3.41 5.12 8.85
C ASP A 41 3.76 4.05 9.88
N CYS A 42 3.08 2.89 9.84
CA CYS A 42 3.40 1.81 10.77
C CYS A 42 4.61 0.98 10.31
N TYR A 43 5.48 0.65 11.27
CA TYR A 43 6.65 -0.21 11.05
C TYR A 43 6.89 -1.14 12.23
N VAL A 44 7.52 -2.30 11.96
CA VAL A 44 7.92 -3.24 13.01
C VAL A 44 9.28 -2.83 13.56
N ALA A 45 9.34 -2.56 14.86
CA ALA A 45 10.55 -2.20 15.58
C ALA A 45 10.99 -3.32 16.52
N ARG A 46 12.30 -3.55 16.59
CA ARG A 46 12.93 -4.54 17.46
C ARG A 46 13.52 -3.86 18.70
N TYR A 47 13.28 -4.44 19.86
CA TYR A 47 13.76 -3.93 21.15
C TYR A 47 14.47 -5.02 21.94
N GLN A 48 15.56 -4.63 22.59
CA GLN A 48 16.24 -5.48 23.55
C GLN A 48 15.78 -5.11 24.96
N ALA A 49 15.28 -6.09 25.70
CA ALA A 49 15.12 -5.99 27.14
C ALA A 49 16.32 -6.61 27.84
N ARG A 50 16.76 -5.98 28.92
CA ARG A 50 17.75 -6.53 29.85
C ARG A 50 17.01 -7.09 31.06
N GLY A 51 16.96 -8.41 31.18
CA GLY A 51 16.63 -9.07 32.45
C GLY A 51 17.86 -9.15 33.35
N GLN A 52 17.67 -9.59 34.60
CA GLN A 52 18.77 -9.79 35.54
C GLN A 52 19.81 -10.81 35.06
N LYS A 53 19.37 -11.88 34.38
CA LYS A 53 20.24 -13.00 33.96
C LYS A 53 20.40 -13.14 32.45
N TYR A 54 19.42 -12.70 31.66
CA TYR A 54 19.39 -12.86 30.20
C TYR A 54 18.92 -11.60 29.50
N ARG A 55 19.36 -11.43 28.25
CA ARG A 55 18.82 -10.44 27.31
C ARG A 55 17.79 -11.13 26.42
N TYR A 56 16.62 -10.53 26.28
CA TYR A 56 15.60 -11.03 25.37
C TYR A 56 15.17 -9.93 24.40
N TRP A 57 14.76 -10.35 23.21
CA TRP A 57 14.29 -9.46 22.15
C TRP A 57 12.77 -9.54 22.06
N TYR A 58 12.15 -8.40 21.87
CA TYR A 58 10.72 -8.30 21.59
C TYR A 58 10.46 -7.29 20.47
N TYR A 59 9.27 -7.38 19.90
CA TYR A 59 8.87 -6.63 18.72
C TYR A 59 7.64 -5.80 19.02
N GLN A 60 7.54 -4.64 18.39
CA GLN A 60 6.40 -3.76 18.48
C GLN A 60 6.03 -3.25 17.08
N LEU A 61 4.74 -3.13 16.81
CA LEU A 61 4.25 -2.31 15.71
C LEU A 61 4.21 -0.86 16.21
N LYS A 62 5.01 0.01 15.60
CA LYS A 62 5.07 1.43 15.94
C LYS A 62 4.35 2.28 14.91
N ALA A 63 3.83 3.41 15.35
CA ALA A 63 3.22 4.46 14.52
C ALA A 63 3.78 5.84 14.92
N SER A 64 3.69 6.81 14.01
CA SER A 64 4.03 8.21 14.24
C SER A 64 3.09 8.85 15.29
N GLN A 65 1.79 8.55 15.19
CA GLN A 65 0.74 9.06 16.07
C GLN A 65 0.18 7.97 17.02
N PRO A 66 -0.43 8.36 18.15
CA PRO A 66 -1.05 7.40 19.06
C PRO A 66 -2.35 6.88 18.45
N ILE A 67 -2.32 5.66 17.91
CA ILE A 67 -3.45 5.05 17.20
C ILE A 67 -3.84 3.67 17.74
N PHE A 68 -3.00 3.06 18.57
CA PHE A 68 -3.27 1.73 19.12
C PHE A 68 -3.96 1.85 20.49
N PRO A 69 -5.06 1.15 20.76
CA PRO A 69 -5.69 1.18 22.08
C PRO A 69 -4.76 0.57 23.14
N LYS A 70 -4.61 1.25 24.28
CA LYS A 70 -3.85 0.69 25.41
C LYS A 70 -4.62 -0.47 26.04
N SER A 71 -3.91 -1.53 26.41
CA SER A 71 -4.50 -2.71 27.06
C SER A 71 -5.12 -2.39 28.43
N THR A 72 -4.59 -1.41 29.16
CA THR A 72 -5.04 -1.05 30.52
C THR A 72 -6.16 -0.01 30.53
N LYS A 73 -6.26 0.84 29.51
CA LYS A 73 -7.26 1.91 29.41
C LYS A 73 -7.65 2.12 27.96
N LYS A 74 -8.79 1.57 27.53
CA LYS A 74 -9.24 1.64 26.14
C LYS A 74 -9.53 3.06 25.64
N SER A 75 -9.75 4.02 26.53
CA SER A 75 -9.91 5.44 26.19
C SER A 75 -8.59 6.14 25.85
N GLU A 76 -7.44 5.51 26.11
CA GLU A 76 -6.12 6.05 25.83
C GLU A 76 -5.47 5.30 24.66
N LEU A 77 -4.86 6.06 23.75
CA LEU A 77 -4.11 5.53 22.62
C LEU A 77 -2.59 5.55 22.88
N SER A 78 -1.88 4.61 22.29
CA SER A 78 -0.42 4.50 22.29
C SER A 78 0.13 4.54 20.87
N ARG A 79 1.39 4.96 20.76
CA ARG A 79 2.17 4.93 19.51
C ARG A 79 2.73 3.55 19.18
N PHE A 80 2.45 2.54 20.00
CA PHE A 80 2.95 1.19 19.78
C PHE A 80 2.00 0.10 20.27
N LYS A 81 2.00 -1.03 19.56
CA LYS A 81 1.35 -2.29 19.94
C LYS A 81 2.41 -3.37 20.12
N HIS A 82 2.40 -4.07 21.25
CA HIS A 82 3.33 -5.16 21.49
C HIS A 82 3.00 -6.38 20.61
N LEU A 83 4.02 -6.94 19.95
CA LEU A 83 3.88 -8.10 19.05
C LEU A 83 4.46 -9.39 19.64
N GLY A 84 5.19 -9.29 20.75
CA GLY A 84 5.81 -10.43 21.42
C GLY A 84 7.24 -10.71 20.96
N VAL A 85 7.66 -11.98 21.10
CA VAL A 85 9.02 -12.45 20.81
C VAL A 85 9.22 -12.80 19.33
N SER A 86 10.47 -13.04 18.94
CA SER A 86 10.81 -13.45 17.57
C SER A 86 10.04 -14.72 17.17
N GLY A 87 9.51 -14.71 15.95
CA GLY A 87 8.76 -15.84 15.38
C GLY A 87 7.39 -16.11 16.00
N SER A 88 6.95 -15.33 17.00
CA SER A 88 5.57 -15.45 17.51
C SER A 88 4.55 -15.11 16.41
N GLN A 89 3.32 -15.61 16.55
CA GLN A 89 2.24 -15.28 15.63
C GLN A 89 2.04 -13.76 15.51
N GLY A 90 2.03 -13.03 16.64
CA GLY A 90 1.92 -11.57 16.65
C GLY A 90 3.07 -10.86 15.92
N HIS A 91 4.29 -11.38 16.02
CA HIS A 91 5.44 -10.85 15.28
C HIS A 91 5.25 -11.05 13.77
N ILE A 92 4.96 -12.27 13.33
CA ILE A 92 4.77 -12.60 11.92
C ILE A 92 3.58 -11.83 11.34
N ASP A 93 2.45 -11.80 12.02
CA ASP A 93 1.25 -11.05 11.60
C ASP A 93 1.54 -9.56 11.45
N GLY A 94 2.31 -8.98 12.38
CA GLY A 94 2.71 -7.58 12.32
C GLY A 94 3.59 -7.27 11.10
N VAL A 95 4.55 -8.14 10.79
CA VAL A 95 5.38 -8.00 9.58
C VAL A 95 4.52 -8.12 8.33
N MET A 96 3.68 -9.15 8.24
CA MET A 96 2.81 -9.36 7.08
C MET A 96 1.80 -8.22 6.89
N ALA A 97 1.29 -7.62 7.97
CA ALA A 97 0.40 -6.48 7.87
C ALA A 97 1.07 -5.23 7.28
N VAL A 98 2.35 -5.00 7.59
CA VAL A 98 3.14 -3.92 7.00
C VAL A 98 3.45 -4.20 5.53
N VAL A 99 3.76 -5.46 5.18
CA VAL A 99 3.98 -5.88 3.78
C VAL A 99 2.72 -5.67 2.93
N ARG A 100 1.56 -6.13 3.40
CA ARG A 100 0.27 -5.93 2.70
C ARG A 100 -0.02 -4.45 2.45
N ARG A 101 0.24 -3.58 3.44
CA ARG A 101 0.11 -2.13 3.30
C ARG A 101 0.99 -1.62 2.16
N GLY A 102 2.27 -1.98 2.15
CA GLY A 102 3.20 -1.55 1.09
C GLY A 102 2.76 -2.01 -0.30
N GLN A 103 2.29 -3.25 -0.44
CA GLN A 103 1.73 -3.74 -1.70
C GLN A 103 0.52 -2.91 -2.16
N ILE A 104 -0.41 -2.60 -1.26
CA ILE A 104 -1.59 -1.77 -1.58
C ILE A 104 -1.18 -0.35 -1.99
N GLU A 105 -0.20 0.25 -1.32
CA GLU A 105 0.31 1.59 -1.64
C GLU A 105 0.90 1.64 -3.06
N GLU A 106 1.73 0.67 -3.43
CA GLU A 106 2.30 0.61 -4.78
C GLU A 106 1.24 0.35 -5.86
N LEU A 107 0.29 -0.56 -5.62
CA LEU A 107 -0.82 -0.80 -6.54
C LEU A 107 -1.69 0.46 -6.72
N THR A 108 -1.87 1.23 -5.66
CA THR A 108 -2.66 2.48 -5.70
C THR A 108 -1.94 3.55 -6.53
N LYS A 109 -0.61 3.68 -6.38
CA LYS A 109 0.19 4.57 -7.23
C LYS A 109 0.10 4.18 -8.71
N ALA A 110 0.18 2.88 -9.00
CA ALA A 110 0.05 2.37 -10.36
C ALA A 110 -1.33 2.69 -10.97
N ILE A 111 -2.41 2.58 -10.17
CA ILE A 111 -3.75 3.02 -10.60
C ILE A 111 -3.75 4.51 -10.92
N SER A 112 -3.20 5.37 -10.04
CA SER A 112 -3.16 6.82 -10.29
C SER A 112 -2.42 7.17 -11.58
N SER A 113 -1.28 6.53 -11.86
CA SER A 113 -0.56 6.74 -13.14
C SER A 113 -1.35 6.27 -14.37
N LEU A 114 -2.13 5.21 -14.25
CA LEU A 114 -3.03 4.76 -15.33
C LEU A 114 -4.23 5.71 -15.52
N GLU A 115 -4.75 6.28 -14.44
CA GLU A 115 -5.81 7.29 -14.50
C GLU A 115 -5.30 8.57 -15.19
N GLU A 116 -4.07 9.02 -14.91
CA GLU A 116 -3.41 10.11 -15.65
C GLU A 116 -3.24 9.76 -17.13
N SER A 117 -2.74 8.55 -17.43
CA SER A 117 -2.58 8.08 -18.81
C SER A 117 -3.92 8.03 -19.58
N LEU A 118 -5.02 7.76 -18.88
CA LEU A 118 -6.37 7.78 -19.46
C LEU A 118 -6.80 9.20 -19.81
N LEU A 119 -6.48 10.19 -18.97
CA LEU A 119 -6.78 11.60 -19.24
C LEU A 119 -6.04 12.09 -20.49
N ASP A 120 -4.79 11.70 -20.66
CA ASP A 120 -3.96 12.05 -21.84
C ASP A 120 -4.56 11.53 -23.16
N LEU A 121 -5.34 10.44 -23.14
CA LEU A 121 -6.01 9.92 -24.33
C LEU A 121 -7.12 10.84 -24.85
N PHE A 122 -7.70 11.66 -23.97
CA PHE A 122 -8.84 12.52 -24.26
C PHE A 122 -8.51 14.01 -24.15
N SER A 123 -7.27 14.38 -23.82
CA SER A 123 -6.85 15.77 -23.84
C SER A 123 -6.66 16.24 -25.28
N ASP A 124 -7.43 17.25 -25.70
CA ASP A 124 -7.35 17.87 -27.03
C ASP A 124 -6.09 18.77 -27.22
N GLU A 125 -5.23 18.87 -26.20
CA GLU A 125 -3.97 19.61 -26.29
C GLU A 125 -2.86 18.70 -26.85
N GLU A 126 -2.57 18.82 -28.15
CA GLU A 126 -1.31 18.37 -28.71
C GLU A 126 -0.16 19.11 -28.01
N LYS A 127 0.37 18.55 -26.92
CA LYS A 127 1.72 18.91 -26.50
C LYS A 127 2.67 18.30 -27.51
N VAL A 128 3.18 19.15 -28.40
CA VAL A 128 4.32 18.86 -29.28
C VAL A 128 5.45 18.37 -28.37
N GLY A 129 5.54 17.05 -28.22
CA GLY A 129 6.58 16.41 -27.43
C GLY A 129 7.91 16.64 -28.12
N ASN A 130 8.78 17.42 -27.49
CA ASN A 130 10.18 17.42 -27.86
C ASN A 130 10.69 15.98 -27.70
N ARG A 131 10.93 15.30 -28.82
CA ARG A 131 11.72 14.07 -28.83
C ARG A 131 13.07 14.42 -28.18
N VAL A 132 13.35 13.78 -27.05
CA VAL A 132 14.73 13.69 -26.58
C VAL A 132 15.33 12.54 -27.38
N GLU A 133 16.17 12.87 -28.36
CA GLU A 133 17.03 11.92 -29.08
C GLU A 133 18.03 11.27 -28.12
#